data_AF-A0AAV9NN08-F1
#
_entry.id   AF-A0AAV9NN08-F1
#
_cell.length_a   1.000
_cell.length_b   1.000
_cell.length_c   1.000
_cell.angle_alpha   90.00
_cell.angle_beta   90.00
_cell.angle_gamma   90.00
#
_symmetry.space_group_name_H-M   'P 1'
#
loop_
_entity.id
_entity.type
_entity.pdbx_description
1 polymer ?
#
loop_
_entity_poly.entity_id
_entity_poly.type
_entity_poly.pdbx_seq_one_letter_code
_entity_poly.pdbx_strand_id
1 'polypeptide(L)'
;MREPENAQLSRRQGPPVEDDESSVGMKILSSQERDLLVVASNLREEHDATRLNRRLYSRYHTQYISILHERYHSLPDSFKEHFRATTETLPENGIPSKYFGAMAIIAEQLSDERVGQPCTLRSITDLLRVKGFLNVREVDGQGRGSGDEVAGQLVYILMGWVTLMFAPTLPTVVQEGPSRVQLAIEDDQDENGVYLDSDTLIRHSVPFDEVSRLTLPTMLKTFGRLIPCSEAPTDERQVFQVAGNAFAGRILVSYINYRCLRKLSDINIVFTSAWSRHLEFDEFSRTIKIFKHPSACMVFCSGSVNRTAQKRGLAATLFSHYFRSHDDDEGDYSSLHDESIDGVSFFRELLLTYRVIFGQDGASAKLFRTEHEDLLSAFLTPHRIWHYLPWLRPLVLGRKPIRRQLSHSEVVDPLLLEVCGTQYTKAAIYRDLRAPSPRDQYLAAKEFPFFGDRLLKIQIFMQGEHPSDWKALINDRRDILRYWTFWAVMVIGAISILQSAIANILGILQVIY
;
A
#
# COMPACT_ATOMS: atom_id res chain seq x y z
N MET A 1 -26.98 -35.90 -60.10
CA MET A 1 -26.60 -36.97 -59.16
C MET A 1 -25.14 -37.31 -59.44
N ARG A 2 -24.35 -37.44 -58.36
CA ARG A 2 -22.94 -37.86 -58.30
C ARG A 2 -21.87 -36.80 -58.57
N GLU A 3 -20.89 -36.89 -57.68
CA GLU A 3 -19.66 -36.12 -57.48
C GLU A 3 -18.81 -35.97 -58.75
N PRO A 4 -17.80 -35.10 -58.67
CA PRO A 4 -16.49 -35.57 -59.10
C PRO A 4 -15.34 -35.22 -58.13
N GLU A 5 -14.49 -36.24 -57.99
CA GLU A 5 -13.04 -36.21 -58.19
C GLU A 5 -12.12 -35.51 -57.18
N ASN A 6 -11.47 -36.39 -56.42
CA ASN A 6 -10.13 -36.22 -55.86
C ASN A 6 -9.11 -35.85 -56.93
N ALA A 7 -8.40 -34.73 -56.72
CA ALA A 7 -7.13 -34.43 -57.38
C ALA A 7 -6.02 -34.31 -56.33
N GLN A 8 -5.02 -35.18 -56.48
CA GLN A 8 -3.76 -35.20 -55.76
C GLN A 8 -2.99 -33.90 -55.99
N LEU A 9 -2.38 -33.32 -54.95
CA LEU A 9 -1.43 -32.22 -55.09
C LEU A 9 -0.07 -32.57 -54.44
N SER A 10 0.95 -32.42 -55.27
CA SER A 10 2.36 -32.73 -55.07
C SER A 10 3.01 -32.07 -53.86
N ARG A 11 3.82 -32.86 -53.14
CA ARG A 11 4.87 -32.39 -52.23
C ARG A 11 5.94 -31.62 -53.02
N ARG A 12 6.10 -30.33 -52.72
CA ARG A 12 7.34 -29.57 -52.98
C ARG A 12 8.20 -29.56 -51.72
N GLN A 13 9.42 -30.05 -51.84
CA GLN A 13 10.50 -29.92 -50.87
C GLN A 13 11.04 -28.49 -50.92
N GLY A 14 11.13 -27.83 -49.76
CA GLY A 14 11.83 -26.56 -49.57
C GLY A 14 13.28 -26.77 -49.09
N PRO A 15 14.19 -25.83 -49.36
CA PRO A 15 15.62 -25.95 -49.06
C PRO A 15 15.93 -25.70 -47.56
N PRO A 16 17.12 -26.10 -47.08
CA PRO A 16 17.47 -26.07 -45.67
C PRO A 16 17.78 -24.63 -45.24
N VAL A 17 17.31 -24.27 -44.04
CA VAL A 17 17.64 -23.02 -43.36
C VAL A 17 18.94 -23.24 -42.59
N GLU A 18 19.94 -22.42 -42.92
CA GLU A 18 21.18 -22.28 -42.17
C GLU A 18 20.89 -21.60 -40.82
N ASP A 19 21.26 -22.29 -39.73
CA ASP A 19 21.31 -21.72 -38.39
C ASP A 19 22.61 -20.94 -38.26
N ASP A 20 22.52 -19.60 -38.19
CA ASP A 20 23.62 -18.78 -37.68
C ASP A 20 23.12 -17.59 -36.85
N GLU A 21 23.82 -17.41 -35.74
CA GLU A 21 23.93 -16.20 -34.92
C GLU A 21 22.65 -15.56 -34.33
N SER A 22 22.26 -16.02 -33.14
CA SER A 22 21.64 -15.16 -32.13
C SER A 22 22.28 -15.34 -30.74
N SER A 23 23.59 -15.10 -30.63
CA SER A 23 24.26 -14.84 -29.35
C SER A 23 24.58 -13.35 -29.23
N VAL A 24 23.58 -12.54 -28.88
CA VAL A 24 23.82 -11.13 -28.50
C VAL A 24 22.97 -10.78 -27.29
N GLY A 25 23.64 -10.57 -26.15
CA GLY A 25 23.17 -9.60 -25.15
C GLY A 25 22.50 -10.13 -23.88
N MET A 26 22.85 -11.31 -23.36
CA MET A 26 22.56 -11.63 -21.96
C MET A 26 23.61 -10.93 -21.08
N LYS A 27 23.34 -9.66 -20.74
CA LYS A 27 24.14 -8.89 -19.77
C LYS A 27 24.36 -9.74 -18.53
N ILE A 28 25.62 -9.87 -18.12
CA ILE A 28 26.03 -10.49 -16.86
C ILE A 28 25.29 -9.75 -15.74
N LEU A 29 24.26 -10.39 -15.19
CA LEU A 29 23.57 -9.92 -14.00
C LEU A 29 24.59 -9.77 -12.88
N SER A 30 24.54 -8.64 -12.19
CA SER A 30 25.35 -8.39 -11.00
C SER A 30 25.15 -9.53 -9.99
N SER A 31 26.16 -9.83 -9.17
CA SER A 31 26.06 -10.88 -8.14
C SER A 31 24.81 -10.71 -7.27
N GLN A 32 24.43 -9.46 -7.02
CA GLN A 32 23.27 -9.06 -6.25
C GLN A 32 21.93 -9.43 -6.93
N GLU A 33 21.83 -9.31 -8.26
CA GLU A 33 20.65 -9.75 -9.02
C GLU A 33 20.52 -11.28 -9.05
N ARG A 34 21.64 -12.01 -8.96
CA ARG A 34 21.63 -13.49 -8.84
C ARG A 34 21.14 -13.95 -7.47
N ASP A 35 21.51 -13.25 -6.40
CA ASP A 35 21.03 -13.57 -5.05
C ASP A 35 19.55 -13.21 -4.84
N LEU A 36 19.11 -12.08 -5.43
CA LEU A 36 17.69 -11.74 -5.52
C LEU A 36 16.89 -12.75 -6.34
N LEU A 37 17.50 -13.34 -7.37
CA LEU A 37 16.91 -14.44 -8.14
C LEU A 37 16.80 -15.74 -7.35
N VAL A 38 17.60 -15.96 -6.29
CA VAL A 38 17.50 -17.14 -5.40
C VAL A 38 16.37 -16.97 -4.39
N VAL A 39 16.21 -15.77 -3.82
CA VAL A 39 15.06 -15.42 -2.97
C VAL A 39 13.78 -15.46 -3.80
N ALA A 40 13.84 -14.89 -5.01
CA ALA A 40 12.76 -15.00 -5.97
C ALA A 40 12.55 -16.46 -6.38
N SER A 41 13.59 -17.30 -6.53
CA SER A 41 13.43 -18.71 -6.95
C SER A 41 12.75 -19.57 -5.90
N ASN A 42 13.05 -19.35 -4.61
CA ASN A 42 12.35 -19.99 -3.50
C ASN A 42 10.88 -19.54 -3.43
N LEU A 43 10.56 -18.35 -3.95
CA LEU A 43 9.19 -17.87 -4.20
C LEU A 43 8.64 -18.28 -5.60
N ARG A 44 9.50 -18.82 -6.50
CA ARG A 44 9.20 -19.10 -7.93
C ARG A 44 8.86 -20.55 -8.19
N GLU A 45 9.26 -21.48 -7.33
CA GLU A 45 8.89 -22.89 -7.44
C GLU A 45 7.36 -23.12 -7.38
N GLU A 46 6.58 -22.08 -7.12
CA GLU A 46 5.15 -22.18 -6.87
C GLU A 46 4.22 -21.89 -8.07
N HIS A 47 4.66 -21.59 -9.31
CA HIS A 47 3.69 -21.17 -10.35
C HIS A 47 3.92 -21.55 -11.84
N ASP A 48 2.99 -22.37 -12.35
CA ASP A 48 2.62 -22.52 -13.77
C ASP A 48 1.66 -21.41 -14.25
N ALA A 49 2.07 -20.16 -14.06
CA ALA A 49 1.33 -19.03 -14.62
C ALA A 49 1.78 -18.73 -16.06
N THR A 50 0.81 -18.41 -16.93
CA THR A 50 1.01 -17.98 -18.32
C THR A 50 2.13 -16.93 -18.46
N ARG A 51 2.84 -16.91 -19.59
CA ARG A 51 4.00 -16.02 -19.83
C ARG A 51 3.75 -14.53 -19.50
N LEU A 52 2.50 -14.06 -19.60
CA LEU A 52 2.10 -12.68 -19.26
C LEU A 52 2.14 -12.41 -17.75
N ASN A 53 1.63 -13.34 -16.94
CA ASN A 53 1.67 -13.23 -15.47
C ASN A 53 3.12 -13.21 -14.94
N ARG A 54 4.03 -13.95 -15.58
CA ARG A 54 5.47 -13.92 -15.21
C ARG A 54 6.10 -12.53 -15.36
N ARG A 55 5.77 -11.79 -16.42
CA ARG A 55 6.31 -10.44 -16.65
C ARG A 55 5.75 -9.43 -15.64
N LEU A 56 4.45 -9.48 -15.38
CA LEU A 56 3.80 -8.60 -14.41
C LEU A 56 4.28 -8.87 -12.99
N TYR A 57 4.33 -10.15 -12.59
CA TYR A 57 4.86 -10.56 -11.29
C TYR A 57 6.31 -10.11 -11.11
N SER A 58 7.17 -10.32 -12.13
CA SER A 58 8.55 -9.86 -12.08
C SER A 58 8.66 -8.35 -11.86
N ARG A 59 7.79 -7.53 -12.48
CA ARG A 59 7.80 -6.07 -12.31
C ARG A 59 7.50 -5.67 -10.86
N TYR A 60 6.40 -6.18 -10.29
CA TYR A 60 5.99 -5.83 -8.93
C TYR A 60 6.93 -6.43 -7.87
N HIS A 61 7.44 -7.63 -8.13
CA HIS A 61 8.40 -8.28 -7.24
C HIS A 61 9.72 -7.51 -7.16
N THR A 62 10.28 -7.05 -8.29
CA THR A 62 11.48 -6.21 -8.28
C THR A 62 11.28 -4.92 -7.48
N GLN A 63 10.10 -4.31 -7.56
CA GLN A 63 9.75 -3.12 -6.77
C GLN A 63 9.69 -3.43 -5.27
N TYR A 64 8.99 -4.50 -4.88
CA TYR A 64 8.93 -4.94 -3.50
C TYR A 64 10.32 -5.25 -2.91
N ILE A 65 11.17 -5.95 -3.67
CA ILE A 65 12.56 -6.21 -3.29
C ILE A 65 13.35 -4.91 -3.12
N SER A 66 13.13 -3.91 -3.98
CA SER A 66 13.82 -2.62 -3.84
C SER A 66 13.44 -1.89 -2.54
N ILE A 67 12.19 -2.03 -2.10
CA ILE A 67 11.72 -1.51 -0.80
C ILE A 67 12.45 -2.21 0.35
N LEU A 68 12.53 -3.55 0.33
CA LEU A 68 13.27 -4.30 1.35
C LEU A 68 14.76 -3.94 1.37
N HIS A 69 15.36 -3.76 0.20
CA HIS A 69 16.76 -3.36 0.07
C HIS A 69 17.03 -1.97 0.66
N GLU A 70 16.13 -1.01 0.45
CA GLU A 70 16.25 0.31 1.08
C GLU A 70 16.19 0.23 2.61
N ARG A 71 15.25 -0.57 3.15
CA ARG A 71 15.12 -0.77 4.61
C ARG A 71 16.37 -1.40 5.22
N TYR A 72 17.03 -2.29 4.49
CA TYR A 72 18.34 -2.81 4.89
C TYR A 72 19.38 -1.68 5.05
N HIS A 73 19.41 -0.71 4.11
CA HIS A 73 20.35 0.40 4.20
C HIS A 73 20.04 1.34 5.36
N SER A 74 18.77 1.53 5.72
CA SER A 74 18.36 2.32 6.90
C SER A 74 18.67 1.65 8.24
N LEU A 75 19.04 0.36 8.25
CA LEU A 75 19.36 -0.36 9.47
C LEU A 75 20.65 0.20 10.13
N PRO A 76 20.68 0.42 11.46
CA PRO A 76 21.91 0.84 12.14
C PRO A 76 23.06 -0.14 11.93
N ASP A 77 24.31 0.36 11.91
CA ASP A 77 25.49 -0.49 11.65
C ASP A 77 25.67 -1.58 12.71
N SER A 78 25.31 -1.31 13.97
CA SER A 78 25.29 -2.32 15.05
C SER A 78 24.38 -3.51 14.73
N PHE A 79 23.24 -3.26 14.08
CA PHE A 79 22.33 -4.31 13.62
C PHE A 79 22.86 -5.02 12.38
N LYS A 80 23.54 -4.29 11.48
CA LYS A 80 24.19 -4.90 10.31
C LYS A 80 25.32 -5.85 10.73
N GLU A 81 26.02 -5.57 11.83
CA GLU A 81 27.10 -6.43 12.37
C GLU A 81 26.61 -7.82 12.78
N HIS A 82 25.37 -7.95 13.28
CA HIS A 82 24.78 -9.26 13.61
C HIS A 82 24.65 -10.19 12.40
N PHE A 83 24.61 -9.65 11.18
CA PHE A 83 24.66 -10.43 9.93
C PHE A 83 26.09 -10.68 9.42
N ARG A 84 27.07 -9.85 9.82
CA ARG A 84 28.46 -9.93 9.32
C ARG A 84 29.26 -11.06 9.96
N ALA A 85 29.07 -11.31 11.25
CA ALA A 85 30.02 -12.06 12.08
C ALA A 85 30.07 -13.59 11.87
N THR A 86 29.35 -14.19 10.92
CA THR A 86 29.28 -15.67 10.78
C THR A 86 30.23 -16.29 9.75
N THR A 87 31.09 -15.54 9.06
CA THR A 87 31.95 -16.14 8.02
C THR A 87 33.30 -15.47 7.89
N GLU A 88 34.36 -16.20 8.28
CA GLU A 88 35.76 -15.89 7.96
C GLU A 88 36.10 -16.16 6.47
N THR A 89 35.15 -16.63 5.64
CA THR A 89 35.47 -17.21 4.32
C THR A 89 34.61 -16.76 3.13
N LEU A 90 33.67 -15.80 3.29
CA LEU A 90 32.87 -15.29 2.16
C LEU A 90 33.36 -13.92 1.67
N PRO A 91 33.43 -13.67 0.36
CA PRO A 91 33.84 -12.40 -0.21
C PRO A 91 32.90 -11.26 0.21
N GLU A 92 33.45 -10.04 0.33
CA GLU A 92 32.83 -8.81 0.88
C GLU A 92 31.45 -8.43 0.30
N ASN A 93 31.00 -9.06 -0.80
CA ASN A 93 29.68 -8.87 -1.40
C ASN A 93 28.55 -9.71 -0.76
N GLY A 94 28.82 -10.53 0.26
CA GLY A 94 27.87 -11.53 0.80
C GLY A 94 26.86 -11.05 1.86
N ILE A 95 26.94 -9.81 2.34
CA ILE A 95 26.09 -9.33 3.46
C ILE A 95 24.60 -9.22 3.07
N PRO A 96 24.21 -8.71 1.88
CA PRO A 96 22.82 -8.70 1.46
C PRO A 96 22.19 -10.09 1.40
N SER A 97 22.97 -11.11 1.04
CA SER A 97 22.50 -12.50 0.89
C SER A 97 21.99 -13.08 2.22
N LYS A 98 22.70 -12.85 3.34
CA LYS A 98 22.23 -13.30 4.67
C LYS A 98 20.98 -12.57 5.13
N TYR A 99 20.92 -11.26 4.91
CA TYR A 99 19.74 -10.47 5.27
C TYR A 99 18.49 -10.97 4.52
N PHE A 100 18.58 -11.11 3.20
CA PHE A 100 17.47 -11.62 2.41
C PHE A 100 17.17 -13.10 2.72
N GLY A 101 18.18 -13.90 3.04
CA GLY A 101 17.99 -15.27 3.51
C GLY A 101 17.23 -15.34 4.84
N ALA A 102 17.54 -14.45 5.79
CA ALA A 102 16.80 -14.34 7.04
C ALA A 102 15.33 -13.91 6.80
N MET A 103 15.11 -12.92 5.93
CA MET A 103 13.75 -12.53 5.52
C MET A 103 12.99 -13.66 4.84
N ALA A 104 13.65 -14.43 3.97
CA ALA A 104 13.04 -15.58 3.31
C ALA A 104 12.64 -16.67 4.31
N ILE A 105 13.47 -16.94 5.33
CA ILE A 105 13.14 -17.87 6.40
C ILE A 105 11.98 -17.36 7.25
N ILE A 106 11.96 -16.06 7.58
CA ILE A 106 10.83 -15.45 8.29
C ILE A 106 9.56 -15.61 7.46
N ALA A 107 9.59 -15.23 6.18
CA ALA A 107 8.43 -15.39 5.29
C ALA A 107 7.98 -16.85 5.20
N GLU A 108 8.91 -17.80 5.10
CA GLU A 108 8.64 -19.23 5.08
C GLU A 108 7.95 -19.67 6.38
N GLN A 109 8.48 -19.29 7.55
CA GLN A 109 7.89 -19.64 8.86
C GLN A 109 6.53 -19.00 9.09
N LEU A 110 6.31 -17.79 8.58
CA LEU A 110 5.02 -17.12 8.64
C LEU A 110 4.00 -17.71 7.66
N SER A 111 4.47 -18.40 6.61
CA SER A 111 3.63 -19.09 5.63
C SER A 111 3.38 -20.57 5.96
N ASP A 112 4.20 -21.17 6.83
CA ASP A 112 4.11 -22.59 7.15
C ASP A 112 2.85 -22.89 7.96
N GLU A 113 1.91 -23.60 7.32
CA GLU A 113 0.63 -23.98 7.92
C GLU A 113 0.73 -25.19 8.86
N ARG A 114 1.93 -25.71 9.15
CA ARG A 114 2.10 -26.92 9.99
C ARG A 114 1.31 -26.80 11.30
N VAL A 115 0.14 -27.42 11.26
CA VAL A 115 -0.92 -27.35 12.26
C VAL A 115 -0.35 -27.92 13.56
N GLY A 116 -0.15 -27.05 14.55
CA GLY A 116 0.13 -27.47 15.92
C GLY A 116 1.32 -26.81 16.60
N GLN A 117 2.22 -26.13 15.88
CA GLN A 117 3.31 -25.40 16.54
C GLN A 117 3.04 -23.88 16.52
N PRO A 118 2.85 -23.24 17.69
CA PRO A 118 2.69 -21.80 17.75
C PRO A 118 3.98 -21.14 17.26
N CYS A 119 3.87 -20.38 16.18
CA CYS A 119 4.96 -19.53 15.72
C CYS A 119 5.12 -18.38 16.73
N THR A 120 6.28 -18.32 17.39
CA THR A 120 6.62 -17.28 18.37
C THR A 120 7.82 -16.49 17.87
N LEU A 121 8.00 -15.26 18.38
CA LEU A 121 9.17 -14.46 18.04
C LEU A 121 10.48 -15.19 18.44
N ARG A 122 10.46 -15.86 19.59
CA ARG A 122 11.59 -16.67 20.07
C ARG A 122 11.89 -17.86 19.16
N SER A 123 10.89 -18.62 18.72
CA SER A 123 11.12 -19.78 17.84
C SER A 123 11.73 -19.39 16.49
N ILE A 124 11.33 -18.25 15.92
CA ILE A 124 11.95 -17.72 14.70
C ILE A 124 13.39 -17.29 14.95
N THR A 125 13.65 -16.63 16.09
CA THR A 125 14.99 -16.20 16.50
C THR A 125 15.94 -17.40 16.65
N ASP A 126 15.49 -18.45 17.33
CA ASP A 126 16.24 -19.69 17.51
C ASP A 126 16.51 -20.38 16.16
N LEU A 127 15.52 -20.42 15.26
CA LEU A 127 15.68 -20.99 13.92
C LEU A 127 16.73 -20.25 13.09
N LEU A 128 16.71 -18.91 13.09
CA LEU A 128 17.69 -18.09 12.38
C LEU A 128 19.09 -18.26 12.96
N ARG A 129 19.20 -18.45 14.28
CA ARG A 129 20.47 -18.76 14.94
C ARG A 129 21.01 -20.12 14.54
N VAL A 130 20.20 -21.17 14.59
CA VAL A 130 20.58 -22.53 14.18
C VAL A 130 21.02 -22.57 12.71
N LYS A 131 20.36 -21.79 11.85
CA LYS A 131 20.73 -21.67 10.43
C LYS A 131 21.91 -20.71 10.17
N GLY A 132 22.49 -20.09 11.20
CA GLY A 132 23.68 -19.23 11.10
C GLY A 132 23.42 -17.82 10.52
N PHE A 133 22.17 -17.39 10.46
CA PHE A 133 21.80 -16.05 9.96
C PHE A 133 21.96 -14.95 11.01
N LEU A 134 21.88 -15.31 12.30
CA LEU A 134 22.06 -14.40 13.42
C LEU A 134 23.25 -14.86 14.26
N ASN A 135 24.25 -13.99 14.42
CA ASN A 135 25.31 -14.19 15.39
C ASN A 135 25.00 -13.40 16.66
N VAL A 136 24.79 -14.12 17.76
CA VAL A 136 24.70 -13.54 19.10
C VAL A 136 26.05 -13.76 19.76
N ARG A 137 26.92 -12.75 19.68
CA ARG A 137 28.07 -12.71 20.57
C ARG A 137 27.54 -12.52 21.98
N GLU A 138 27.83 -13.46 22.87
CA GLU A 138 27.71 -13.23 24.31
C GLU A 138 28.64 -12.05 24.60
N VAL A 139 28.05 -10.88 24.85
CA VAL A 139 28.82 -9.72 25.29
C VAL A 139 29.25 -10.04 26.71
N ASP A 140 30.54 -10.32 26.88
CA ASP A 140 31.12 -10.77 28.13
C ASP A 140 30.75 -9.84 29.30
N GLY A 141 29.89 -10.36 30.17
CA GLY A 141 29.97 -10.16 31.61
C GLY A 141 29.39 -8.90 32.25
N GLN A 142 29.16 -7.77 31.57
CA GLN A 142 28.81 -6.56 32.33
C GLN A 142 28.00 -5.50 31.57
N GLY A 143 26.76 -5.87 31.20
CA GLY A 143 25.68 -4.88 31.13
C GLY A 143 24.79 -4.91 29.89
N ARG A 144 23.51 -5.22 30.15
CA ARG A 144 22.27 -4.81 29.45
C ARG A 144 21.94 -5.45 28.10
N GLY A 145 20.81 -6.16 28.13
CA GLY A 145 20.20 -6.94 27.05
C GLY A 145 20.82 -8.34 26.98
N SER A 146 20.05 -9.39 27.29
CA SER A 146 20.47 -10.72 26.83
C SER A 146 20.65 -10.64 25.32
N GLY A 147 21.72 -11.20 24.75
CA GLY A 147 21.90 -11.18 23.29
C GLY A 147 20.71 -11.80 22.53
N ASP A 148 19.89 -12.60 23.23
CA ASP A 148 18.58 -13.08 22.79
C ASP A 148 17.56 -11.96 22.54
N GLU A 149 17.51 -10.92 23.39
CA GLU A 149 16.57 -9.81 23.28
C GLU A 149 16.85 -8.96 22.03
N VAL A 150 18.13 -8.67 21.76
CA VAL A 150 18.54 -7.90 20.57
C VAL A 150 18.27 -8.68 19.29
N ALA A 151 18.57 -9.99 19.30
CA ALA A 151 18.26 -10.87 18.19
C ALA A 151 16.74 -10.93 17.94
N GLY A 152 15.95 -11.05 19.00
CA GLY A 152 14.49 -11.05 18.91
C GLY A 152 13.91 -9.72 18.42
N GLN A 153 14.46 -8.59 18.85
CA GLN A 153 14.11 -7.27 18.32
C GLN A 153 14.42 -7.15 16.82
N LEU A 154 15.56 -7.67 16.38
CA LEU A 154 15.91 -7.72 14.96
C LEU A 154 14.92 -8.57 14.16
N VAL A 155 14.52 -9.75 14.67
CA VAL A 155 13.49 -10.56 14.04
C VAL A 155 12.16 -9.82 13.95
N TYR A 156 11.77 -9.09 14.99
CA TYR A 156 10.56 -8.26 14.99
C TYR A 156 10.61 -7.16 13.91
N ILE A 157 11.76 -6.48 13.77
CA ILE A 157 11.99 -5.48 12.71
C ILE A 157 11.87 -6.11 11.32
N LEU A 158 12.55 -7.24 11.09
CA LEU A 158 12.50 -7.96 9.81
C LEU A 158 11.08 -8.43 9.48
N MET A 159 10.33 -8.90 10.48
CA MET A 159 8.94 -9.29 10.31
C MET A 159 8.07 -8.10 9.90
N GLY A 160 8.22 -6.94 10.54
CA GLY A 160 7.51 -5.71 10.15
C GLY A 160 7.79 -5.33 8.69
N TRP A 161 9.05 -5.44 8.24
CA TRP A 161 9.43 -5.13 6.86
C TRP A 161 8.97 -6.15 5.83
N VAL A 162 9.05 -7.45 6.14
CA VAL A 162 8.58 -8.50 5.23
C VAL A 162 7.06 -8.42 5.09
N THR A 163 6.33 -8.24 6.19
CA THR A 163 4.87 -8.22 6.15
C THR A 163 4.30 -6.87 5.73
N LEU A 164 5.06 -5.79 5.91
CA LEU A 164 4.62 -4.38 5.81
C LEU A 164 3.36 -4.07 6.64
N MET A 165 3.04 -4.91 7.61
CA MET A 165 1.83 -4.78 8.42
C MET A 165 1.94 -3.62 9.39
N PHE A 166 3.10 -3.46 10.00
CA PHE A 166 3.45 -2.34 10.87
C PHE A 166 4.84 -1.83 10.48
N ALA A 167 5.10 -0.56 10.75
CA ALA A 167 6.42 0.01 10.60
C ALA A 167 7.16 -0.16 11.94
N PRO A 168 8.23 -0.96 12.03
CA PRO A 168 8.94 -1.12 13.29
C PRO A 168 9.80 0.11 13.58
N THR A 169 9.80 0.57 14.83
CA THR A 169 10.73 1.62 15.28
C THR A 169 12.13 1.05 15.31
N LEU A 170 13.05 1.70 14.59
CA LEU A 170 14.47 1.36 14.68
C LEU A 170 15.02 1.88 16.01
N PRO A 171 15.76 1.06 16.77
CA PRO A 171 16.37 1.51 18.00
C PRO A 171 17.35 2.64 17.67
N THR A 172 17.07 3.82 18.21
CA THR A 172 18.02 4.93 18.19
C THR A 172 19.17 4.60 19.13
N VAL A 173 20.38 4.97 18.72
CA VAL A 173 21.63 4.63 19.40
C VAL A 173 21.52 4.94 20.90
N VAL A 174 21.55 3.86 21.70
CA VAL A 174 21.75 3.82 23.16
C VAL A 174 20.91 4.84 23.95
N GLN A 175 19.70 4.45 24.34
CA GLN A 175 19.15 5.00 25.59
C GLN A 175 20.09 4.58 26.72
N GLU A 176 20.87 5.53 27.25
CA GLU A 176 21.80 5.34 28.37
C GLU A 176 21.01 5.03 29.66
N GLY A 177 20.51 3.80 29.80
CA GLY A 177 19.69 3.38 30.94
C GLY A 177 19.52 1.86 31.00
N PRO A 178 19.11 1.28 32.14
CA PRO A 178 18.81 -0.16 32.30
C PRO A 178 17.51 -0.57 31.61
N SER A 179 17.15 0.17 30.56
CA SER A 179 15.94 -0.03 29.81
C SER A 179 16.03 -1.38 29.12
N ARG A 180 15.13 -2.28 29.51
CA ARG A 180 14.87 -3.55 28.81
C ARG A 180 14.61 -3.28 27.34
N VAL A 181 14.96 -4.23 26.47
CA VAL A 181 14.66 -4.13 25.04
C VAL A 181 13.14 -4.03 24.86
N GLN A 182 12.71 -3.01 24.11
CA GLN A 182 11.32 -2.80 23.78
C GLN A 182 11.08 -3.02 22.29
N LEU A 183 9.96 -3.65 21.98
CA LEU A 183 9.43 -3.76 20.62
C LEU A 183 8.45 -2.61 20.42
N ALA A 184 8.72 -1.76 19.44
CA ALA A 184 7.90 -0.59 19.19
C ALA A 184 7.48 -0.47 17.72
N ILE A 185 6.28 0.04 17.51
CA ILE A 185 5.74 0.43 16.22
C ILE A 185 5.97 1.93 16.05
N GLU A 186 6.49 2.32 14.90
CA GLU A 186 6.70 3.71 14.52
C GLU A 186 5.36 4.43 14.54
N ASP A 187 5.30 5.52 15.28
CA ASP A 187 4.14 6.38 15.29
C ASP A 187 4.37 7.62 14.45
N ASP A 188 3.31 8.05 13.78
CA ASP A 188 3.34 9.27 13.00
C ASP A 188 3.08 10.42 13.98
N GLN A 189 4.12 11.22 14.19
CA GLN A 189 4.00 12.49 14.89
C GLN A 189 3.66 13.59 13.88
N ASP A 190 2.84 14.56 14.29
CA ASP A 190 2.61 15.77 13.52
C ASP A 190 3.85 16.68 13.52
N GLU A 191 3.79 17.82 12.82
CA GLU A 191 4.89 18.81 12.76
C GLU A 191 5.29 19.35 14.14
N ASN A 192 4.42 19.22 15.14
CA ASN A 192 4.62 19.67 16.50
C ASN A 192 5.10 18.54 17.44
N GLY A 193 5.32 17.34 16.92
CA GLY A 193 5.70 16.17 17.71
C GLY A 193 4.54 15.52 18.48
N VAL A 194 3.29 15.92 18.19
CA VAL A 194 2.09 15.36 18.80
C VAL A 194 1.72 14.08 18.07
N TYR A 195 1.48 13.02 18.83
CA TYR A 195 1.03 11.74 18.28
C TYR A 195 -0.35 11.89 17.64
N LEU A 196 -0.47 11.43 16.40
CA LEU A 196 -1.75 11.39 15.71
C LEU A 196 -2.62 10.29 16.31
N ASP A 197 -3.89 10.60 16.57
CA ASP A 197 -4.83 9.62 17.13
C ASP A 197 -4.93 8.40 16.21
N SER A 198 -4.94 7.21 16.81
CA SER A 198 -4.89 5.94 16.08
C SER A 198 -5.94 4.98 16.60
N ASP A 199 -7.00 4.78 15.81
CA ASP A 199 -8.00 3.73 16.09
C ASP A 199 -7.38 2.32 15.98
N THR A 200 -6.23 2.21 15.31
CA THR A 200 -5.55 0.94 15.03
C THR A 200 -4.63 0.50 16.18
N LEU A 201 -3.91 1.44 16.79
CA LEU A 201 -2.86 1.17 17.77
C LEU A 201 -3.32 1.56 19.18
N ILE A 202 -3.31 0.59 20.10
CA ILE A 202 -3.58 0.81 21.53
C ILE A 202 -2.27 1.03 22.30
N ARG A 203 -1.19 0.35 21.89
CA ARG A 203 0.14 0.47 22.50
C ARG A 203 1.17 0.65 21.40
N HIS A 204 2.10 1.59 21.60
CA HIS A 204 3.18 1.84 20.65
C HIS A 204 4.44 1.03 20.97
N SER A 205 4.61 0.60 22.21
CA SER A 205 5.80 -0.11 22.67
C SER A 205 5.45 -1.15 23.74
N VAL A 206 6.10 -2.31 23.67
CA VAL A 206 5.94 -3.41 24.63
C VAL A 206 7.31 -4.01 24.96
N PRO A 207 7.60 -4.35 26.23
CA PRO A 207 8.85 -5.04 26.59
C PRO A 207 8.98 -6.40 25.90
N PHE A 208 10.17 -6.72 25.39
CA PHE A 208 10.42 -7.98 24.69
C PHE A 208 10.08 -9.22 25.54
N ASP A 209 10.43 -9.19 26.82
CA ASP A 209 10.21 -10.33 27.74
C ASP A 209 8.73 -10.71 27.88
N GLU A 210 7.83 -9.73 27.80
CA GLU A 210 6.39 -9.92 27.93
C GLU A 210 5.82 -10.67 26.71
N VAL A 211 6.36 -10.39 25.52
CA VAL A 211 5.73 -10.80 24.26
C VAL A 211 6.52 -11.87 23.49
N SER A 212 7.79 -12.10 23.83
CA SER A 212 8.69 -13.04 23.14
C SER A 212 8.19 -14.50 23.12
N ARG A 213 7.41 -14.88 24.14
CA ARG A 213 6.84 -16.23 24.31
C ARG A 213 5.42 -16.35 23.79
N LEU A 214 4.79 -15.23 23.44
CA LEU A 214 3.43 -15.23 22.90
C LEU A 214 3.47 -15.73 21.46
N THR A 215 2.36 -16.33 21.02
CA THR A 215 2.16 -16.61 19.61
C THR A 215 2.17 -15.28 18.84
N LEU A 216 2.64 -15.29 17.59
CA LEU A 216 2.70 -14.05 16.80
C LEU A 216 1.36 -13.31 16.72
N PRO A 217 0.20 -13.96 16.48
CA PRO A 217 -1.10 -13.29 16.54
C PRO A 217 -1.35 -12.59 17.89
N THR A 218 -1.13 -13.29 19.00
CA THR A 218 -1.32 -12.75 20.35
C THR A 218 -0.36 -11.58 20.61
N MET A 219 0.90 -11.72 20.19
CA MET A 219 1.93 -10.68 20.29
C MET A 219 1.50 -9.42 19.51
N LEU A 220 1.00 -9.57 18.29
CA LEU A 220 0.56 -8.46 17.45
C LEU A 220 -0.68 -7.75 18.01
N LYS A 221 -1.60 -8.50 18.61
CA LYS A 221 -2.79 -7.95 19.29
C LYS A 221 -2.45 -7.07 20.48
N THR A 222 -1.29 -7.25 21.12
CA THR A 222 -0.86 -6.36 22.22
C THR A 222 -0.67 -4.91 21.77
N PHE A 223 -0.44 -4.69 20.48
CA PHE A 223 -0.33 -3.35 19.89
C PHE A 223 -1.68 -2.74 19.49
N GLY A 224 -2.75 -3.51 19.42
CA GLY A 224 -4.08 -3.07 18.99
C GLY A 224 -4.67 -3.91 17.87
N ARG A 225 -5.60 -3.32 17.09
CA ARG A 225 -6.31 -3.98 16.00
C ARG A 225 -5.64 -3.66 14.66
N LEU A 226 -4.53 -4.35 14.37
CA LEU A 226 -3.73 -4.09 13.16
C LEU A 226 -4.44 -4.44 11.85
N ILE A 227 -5.36 -5.41 11.87
CA ILE A 227 -6.17 -5.74 10.68
C ILE A 227 -7.52 -5.04 10.81
N PRO A 228 -7.81 -4.04 9.97
CA PRO A 228 -9.11 -3.40 9.97
C PRO A 228 -10.17 -4.38 9.51
N CYS A 229 -11.29 -4.38 10.22
CA CYS A 229 -12.45 -5.19 9.89
C CYS A 229 -13.66 -4.26 9.98
N SER A 230 -14.56 -4.36 9.00
CA SER A 230 -15.80 -3.63 9.03
C SER A 230 -16.76 -4.32 9.99
N GLU A 231 -17.24 -3.57 10.97
CA GLU A 231 -18.35 -3.95 11.86
C GLU A 231 -19.70 -3.54 11.27
N ALA A 232 -19.69 -2.91 10.08
CA ALA A 232 -20.92 -2.48 9.42
C ALA A 232 -21.88 -3.67 9.22
N PRO A 233 -23.17 -3.51 9.56
CA PRO A 233 -24.14 -4.58 9.38
C PRO A 233 -24.21 -5.00 7.91
N THR A 234 -24.02 -6.29 7.66
CA THR A 234 -24.03 -6.85 6.29
C THR A 234 -25.43 -6.82 5.67
N ASP A 235 -26.48 -6.82 6.50
CA ASP A 235 -27.87 -6.78 6.04
C ASP A 235 -28.35 -5.32 5.87
N GLU A 236 -28.62 -4.92 4.61
CA GLU A 236 -29.19 -3.61 4.28
C GLU A 236 -30.43 -3.30 5.13
N ARG A 237 -31.26 -4.29 5.48
CA ARG A 237 -32.46 -4.07 6.29
C ARG A 237 -32.12 -3.60 7.71
N GLN A 238 -31.06 -4.13 8.30
CA GLN A 238 -30.58 -3.71 9.62
C GLN A 238 -29.99 -2.31 9.57
N VAL A 239 -29.21 -2.01 8.52
CA VAL A 239 -28.61 -0.68 8.31
C VAL A 239 -29.68 0.41 8.20
N PHE A 240 -30.75 0.17 7.43
CA PHE A 240 -31.87 1.11 7.29
C PHE A 240 -32.64 1.34 8.60
N GLN A 241 -32.79 0.31 9.43
CA GLN A 241 -33.49 0.43 10.72
C GLN A 241 -32.67 1.18 11.78
N VAL A 242 -31.35 0.98 11.79
CA VAL A 242 -30.47 1.59 12.81
C VAL A 242 -30.17 3.06 12.52
N ALA A 243 -29.93 3.43 11.27
CA ALA A 243 -29.45 4.77 10.94
C ALA A 243 -30.53 5.76 10.48
N GLY A 244 -31.74 5.28 10.18
CA GLY A 244 -32.87 6.11 9.73
C GLY A 244 -32.64 6.91 8.44
N ASN A 245 -31.52 6.68 7.74
CA ASN A 245 -31.16 7.38 6.52
C ASN A 245 -30.89 6.37 5.38
N ALA A 246 -31.28 6.73 4.15
CA ALA A 246 -31.20 5.83 3.00
C ALA A 246 -29.77 5.57 2.48
N PHE A 247 -28.77 6.22 3.09
CA PHE A 247 -27.38 6.18 2.68
C PHE A 247 -26.45 5.54 3.71
N ALA A 248 -27.00 5.07 4.83
CA ALA A 248 -26.21 4.38 5.84
C ALA A 248 -25.59 3.13 5.25
N GLY A 249 -24.33 2.86 5.62
CA GLY A 249 -23.56 1.76 5.06
C GLY A 249 -23.21 1.90 3.58
N ARG A 250 -23.54 3.03 2.92
CA ARG A 250 -23.18 3.30 1.52
C ARG A 250 -22.06 4.32 1.42
N ILE A 251 -21.02 3.95 0.71
CA ILE A 251 -19.89 4.80 0.37
C ILE A 251 -20.20 5.50 -0.96
N LEU A 252 -20.32 6.82 -0.92
CA LEU A 252 -20.57 7.72 -2.03
C LEU A 252 -19.22 8.29 -2.50
N VAL A 253 -18.82 7.93 -3.72
CA VAL A 253 -17.53 8.35 -4.30
C VAL A 253 -17.39 9.87 -4.35
N SER A 254 -18.52 10.58 -4.52
CA SER A 254 -18.54 12.04 -4.58
C SER A 254 -18.05 12.72 -3.29
N TYR A 255 -18.12 12.05 -2.14
CA TYR A 255 -17.66 12.58 -0.85
C TYR A 255 -16.20 12.24 -0.55
N ILE A 256 -15.70 11.11 -1.04
CA ILE A 256 -14.39 10.56 -0.64
C ILE A 256 -13.33 10.60 -1.74
N ASN A 257 -13.66 11.06 -2.95
CA ASN A 257 -12.65 11.27 -3.97
C ASN A 257 -11.64 12.34 -3.52
N TYR A 258 -10.39 12.18 -3.95
CA TYR A 258 -9.26 13.00 -3.52
C TYR A 258 -9.48 14.49 -3.78
N ARG A 259 -10.13 14.85 -4.89
CA ARG A 259 -10.47 16.25 -5.16
C ARG A 259 -11.40 16.82 -4.09
N CYS A 260 -12.42 16.09 -3.70
CA CYS A 260 -13.37 16.47 -2.65
C CYS A 260 -12.65 16.63 -1.31
N LEU A 261 -11.92 15.60 -0.88
CA LEU A 261 -11.12 15.60 0.35
C LEU A 261 -10.16 16.80 0.39
N ARG A 262 -9.45 17.06 -0.71
CA ARG A 262 -8.43 18.10 -0.75
C ARG A 262 -8.99 19.52 -0.90
N LYS A 263 -10.05 19.72 -1.69
CA LYS A 263 -10.56 21.07 -2.02
C LYS A 263 -11.72 21.53 -1.16
N LEU A 264 -12.47 20.63 -0.53
CA LEU A 264 -13.62 21.02 0.31
C LEU A 264 -13.26 21.07 1.80
N SER A 265 -12.47 20.13 2.29
CA SER A 265 -12.18 19.99 3.72
C SER A 265 -10.70 20.17 4.08
N ASP A 266 -9.86 20.49 3.09
CA ASP A 266 -8.40 20.60 3.23
C ASP A 266 -7.74 19.37 3.88
N ILE A 267 -8.33 18.19 3.67
CA ILE A 267 -7.77 16.95 4.19
C ILE A 267 -6.42 16.68 3.52
N ASN A 268 -5.43 16.40 4.36
CA ASN A 268 -4.07 16.08 3.99
C ASN A 268 -3.90 14.58 3.83
N ILE A 269 -3.06 14.18 2.87
CA ILE A 269 -2.68 12.78 2.70
C ILE A 269 -1.25 12.60 3.17
N VAL A 270 -1.07 11.65 4.09
CA VAL A 270 0.23 11.22 4.59
C VAL A 270 0.48 9.80 4.11
N PHE A 271 1.65 9.54 3.55
CA PHE A 271 2.00 8.23 3.02
C PHE A 271 2.68 7.38 4.09
N THR A 272 2.11 6.22 4.39
CA THR A 272 2.60 5.29 5.42
C THR A 272 3.17 4.00 4.82
N SER A 273 4.19 3.43 5.45
CA SER A 273 4.78 2.11 5.13
C SER A 273 4.04 0.94 5.74
N ALA A 274 3.05 1.19 6.61
CA ALA A 274 2.26 0.17 7.28
C ALA A 274 0.88 0.05 6.63
N TRP A 275 0.52 -1.12 6.08
CA TRP A 275 -0.81 -1.28 5.49
C TRP A 275 -1.92 -1.32 6.55
N SER A 276 -1.62 -1.65 7.81
CA SER A 276 -2.57 -1.60 8.93
C SER A 276 -3.13 -0.20 9.16
N ARG A 277 -2.37 0.85 8.81
CA ARG A 277 -2.76 2.26 8.96
C ARG A 277 -3.43 2.83 7.71
N HIS A 278 -3.67 2.01 6.69
CA HIS A 278 -4.29 2.49 5.46
C HIS A 278 -5.73 2.99 5.71
N LEU A 279 -6.03 4.22 5.29
CA LEU A 279 -7.27 4.95 5.54
C LEU A 279 -7.54 5.26 7.01
N GLU A 280 -6.54 5.19 7.87
CA GLU A 280 -6.65 5.79 9.20
C GLU A 280 -6.82 7.31 9.03
N PHE A 281 -7.89 7.83 9.62
CA PHE A 281 -8.28 9.22 9.49
C PHE A 281 -8.33 9.87 10.86
N ASP A 282 -7.51 10.91 11.01
CA ASP A 282 -7.52 11.79 12.16
C ASP A 282 -8.31 13.06 11.82
N GLU A 283 -9.43 13.23 12.51
CA GLU A 283 -10.35 14.36 12.35
C GLU A 283 -9.72 15.68 12.81
N PHE A 284 -8.84 15.65 13.81
CA PHE A 284 -8.22 16.83 14.39
C PHE A 284 -7.16 17.42 13.47
N SER A 285 -6.21 16.59 13.03
CA SER A 285 -5.18 17.01 12.06
C SER A 285 -5.70 17.08 10.62
N ARG A 286 -6.91 16.58 10.36
CA ARG A 286 -7.50 16.40 9.02
C ARG A 286 -6.55 15.64 8.12
N THR A 287 -5.95 14.55 8.62
CA THR A 287 -4.99 13.75 7.86
C THR A 287 -5.52 12.34 7.63
N ILE A 288 -5.43 11.87 6.39
CA ILE A 288 -5.69 10.49 6.00
C ILE A 288 -4.37 9.82 5.66
N LYS A 289 -4.14 8.65 6.25
CA LYS A 289 -2.96 7.83 5.97
C LYS A 289 -3.22 6.92 4.78
N ILE A 290 -2.35 6.96 3.79
CA ILE A 290 -2.42 6.12 2.58
C ILE A 290 -1.18 5.25 2.52
N PHE A 291 -1.36 3.95 2.32
CA PHE A 291 -0.24 3.04 2.22
C PHE A 291 0.58 3.39 0.96
N LYS A 292 1.90 3.29 1.02
CA LYS A 292 2.76 3.81 -0.06
C LYS A 292 3.36 2.74 -0.96
N HIS A 293 3.08 1.47 -0.71
CA HIS A 293 3.68 0.34 -1.44
C HIS A 293 2.65 -0.58 -2.12
N PRO A 294 1.79 -0.07 -3.04
CA PRO A 294 0.80 -0.91 -3.74
C PRO A 294 1.41 -2.06 -4.54
N SER A 295 2.69 -2.00 -4.93
CA SER A 295 3.39 -3.12 -5.57
C SER A 295 3.51 -4.34 -4.64
N ALA A 296 3.68 -4.11 -3.33
CA ALA A 296 3.68 -5.17 -2.34
C ALA A 296 2.31 -5.86 -2.27
N CYS A 297 1.22 -5.09 -2.31
CA CYS A 297 -0.14 -5.65 -2.35
C CYS A 297 -0.34 -6.54 -3.59
N MET A 298 0.19 -6.14 -4.75
CA MET A 298 0.14 -6.98 -5.95
C MET A 298 0.90 -8.29 -5.79
N VAL A 299 2.06 -8.28 -5.14
CA VAL A 299 2.82 -9.51 -4.82
C VAL A 299 2.01 -10.41 -3.90
N PHE A 300 1.40 -9.85 -2.85
CA PHE A 300 0.58 -10.58 -1.89
C PHE A 300 -0.71 -11.15 -2.52
N CYS A 301 -1.33 -10.45 -3.47
CA CYS A 301 -2.49 -10.96 -4.22
C CYS A 301 -2.13 -12.11 -5.17
N SER A 302 -0.89 -12.18 -5.65
CA SER A 302 -0.49 -13.10 -6.72
C SER A 302 -0.21 -14.53 -6.22
N GLY A 303 0.07 -14.72 -4.93
CA GLY A 303 0.51 -16.00 -4.35
C GLY A 303 -0.57 -17.04 -4.05
N SER A 304 -1.82 -16.83 -4.48
CA SER A 304 -2.98 -17.70 -4.12
C SER A 304 -3.52 -18.53 -5.29
N VAL A 305 -2.86 -18.51 -6.45
CA VAL A 305 -3.46 -19.05 -7.70
C VAL A 305 -3.39 -20.59 -7.80
N ASN A 306 -2.60 -21.28 -6.98
CA ASN A 306 -2.46 -22.74 -7.05
C ASN A 306 -3.25 -23.47 -5.96
N ARG A 307 -4.57 -23.62 -6.17
CA ARG A 307 -5.50 -24.37 -5.30
C ARG A 307 -5.13 -25.84 -5.05
N THR A 308 -4.20 -26.41 -5.81
CA THR A 308 -3.79 -27.82 -5.70
C THR A 308 -2.52 -28.04 -4.88
N ALA A 309 -1.80 -26.98 -4.51
CA ALA A 309 -0.64 -27.08 -3.63
C ALA A 309 -1.03 -26.61 -2.22
N GLN A 310 -0.73 -27.43 -1.23
CA GLN A 310 -1.06 -27.27 0.20
C GLN A 310 -0.35 -26.08 0.88
N LYS A 311 0.27 -25.15 0.13
CA LYS A 311 0.95 -23.98 0.67
C LYS A 311 0.11 -22.73 0.38
N ARG A 312 -0.41 -22.11 1.43
CA ARG A 312 -1.02 -20.78 1.35
C ARG A 312 0.09 -19.73 1.32
N GLY A 313 -0.08 -18.68 0.51
CA GLY A 313 0.85 -17.57 0.48
C GLY A 313 0.92 -16.82 1.83
N LEU A 314 2.06 -16.18 2.11
CA LEU A 314 2.36 -15.43 3.35
C LEU A 314 1.16 -14.62 3.89
N ALA A 315 0.53 -13.84 3.02
CA ALA A 315 -0.63 -13.01 3.36
C ALA A 315 -1.82 -13.83 3.86
N ALA A 316 -2.19 -14.90 3.16
CA ALA A 316 -3.33 -15.74 3.53
C ALA A 316 -3.08 -16.44 4.88
N THR A 317 -1.85 -16.92 5.11
CA THR A 317 -1.47 -17.59 6.36
C THR A 317 -1.50 -16.61 7.53
N LEU A 318 -0.85 -15.44 7.41
CA LEU A 318 -0.86 -14.41 8.44
C LEU A 318 -2.27 -13.97 8.84
N PHE A 319 -3.14 -13.74 7.86
CA PHE A 319 -4.53 -13.36 8.11
C PHE A 319 -5.27 -14.49 8.84
N SER A 320 -5.14 -15.74 8.37
CA SER A 320 -5.80 -16.87 9.01
C SER A 320 -5.38 -17.06 10.46
N HIS A 321 -4.09 -16.86 10.79
CA HIS A 321 -3.60 -16.95 12.16
C HIS A 321 -4.07 -15.78 13.02
N TYR A 322 -4.09 -14.56 12.47
CA TYR A 322 -4.55 -13.38 13.18
C TYR A 322 -6.03 -13.53 13.58
N PHE A 323 -6.89 -13.94 12.63
CA PHE A 323 -8.32 -14.11 12.87
C PHE A 323 -8.66 -15.31 13.76
N ARG A 324 -8.03 -16.48 13.57
CA ARG A 324 -8.27 -17.66 14.43
C ARG A 324 -8.02 -17.38 15.91
N SER A 325 -7.03 -16.56 16.21
CA SER A 325 -6.74 -16.19 17.60
C SER A 325 -7.83 -15.32 18.25
N HIS A 326 -8.81 -14.82 17.50
CA HIS A 326 -9.89 -13.95 17.99
C HIS A 326 -11.07 -14.75 18.54
N ASP A 327 -11.31 -15.95 18.01
CA ASP A 327 -12.46 -16.77 18.36
C ASP A 327 -12.35 -17.40 19.76
N ASP A 328 -11.15 -17.42 20.37
CA ASP A 328 -10.92 -18.06 21.67
C ASP A 328 -11.35 -17.20 22.87
N ASP A 329 -11.50 -15.87 22.72
CA ASP A 329 -11.73 -14.94 23.84
C ASP A 329 -13.16 -14.33 23.90
N GLU A 330 -13.94 -14.33 22.82
CA GLU A 330 -15.31 -13.77 22.79
C GLU A 330 -16.30 -14.75 22.14
N GLY A 331 -16.94 -15.57 22.98
CA GLY A 331 -17.98 -16.50 22.57
C GLY A 331 -19.29 -15.80 22.19
N ASP A 332 -19.40 -15.26 20.97
CA ASP A 332 -20.69 -15.12 20.25
C ASP A 332 -20.57 -14.75 18.76
N TYR A 333 -19.38 -14.46 18.21
CA TYR A 333 -19.25 -14.01 16.81
C TYR A 333 -19.24 -15.14 15.74
N SER A 334 -19.44 -16.39 16.15
CA SER A 334 -19.21 -17.59 15.31
C SER A 334 -20.26 -17.86 14.21
N SER A 335 -21.24 -16.99 13.96
CA SER A 335 -22.37 -17.32 13.06
C SER A 335 -22.42 -16.58 11.71
N LEU A 336 -21.51 -15.64 11.43
CA LEU A 336 -21.53 -14.87 10.17
C LEU A 336 -20.22 -14.83 9.38
N HIS A 337 -19.11 -15.36 9.90
CA HIS A 337 -17.83 -15.44 9.20
C HIS A 337 -17.49 -16.87 8.78
N ASP A 338 -18.41 -17.48 8.04
CA ASP A 338 -18.20 -18.76 7.38
C ASP A 338 -17.54 -18.52 5.99
N GLU A 339 -16.36 -19.07 5.80
CA GLU A 339 -15.66 -19.35 4.52
C GLU A 339 -14.83 -18.31 3.71
N SER A 340 -14.71 -17.00 3.97
CA SER A 340 -14.06 -16.13 2.93
C SER A 340 -13.14 -14.97 3.31
N ILE A 341 -12.72 -14.80 4.57
CA ILE A 341 -11.68 -13.82 4.91
C ILE A 341 -10.31 -14.35 4.45
N ASP A 342 -10.00 -14.11 3.17
CA ASP A 342 -8.70 -14.39 2.55
C ASP A 342 -7.85 -13.11 2.55
N GLY A 343 -6.57 -13.22 2.92
CA GLY A 343 -5.61 -12.11 2.82
C GLY A 343 -5.50 -11.55 1.39
N VAL A 344 -5.77 -12.36 0.36
CA VAL A 344 -5.85 -11.86 -1.02
C VAL A 344 -7.00 -10.86 -1.20
N SER A 345 -8.16 -11.15 -0.62
CA SER A 345 -9.32 -10.25 -0.66
C SER A 345 -9.00 -8.93 0.03
N PHE A 346 -8.26 -8.97 1.14
CA PHE A 346 -7.78 -7.79 1.84
C PHE A 346 -6.90 -6.90 0.95
N PHE A 347 -5.83 -7.44 0.38
CA PHE A 347 -4.92 -6.65 -0.45
C PHE A 347 -5.56 -6.20 -1.76
N ARG A 348 -6.51 -6.98 -2.29
CA ARG A 348 -7.32 -6.56 -3.44
C ARG A 348 -8.19 -5.37 -3.08
N GLU A 349 -8.87 -5.42 -1.94
CA GLU A 349 -9.67 -4.32 -1.44
C GLU A 349 -8.81 -3.07 -1.19
N LEU A 350 -7.64 -3.23 -0.55
CA LEU A 350 -6.67 -2.17 -0.34
C LEU A 350 -6.27 -1.49 -1.67
N LEU A 351 -6.16 -2.24 -2.77
CA LEU A 351 -5.89 -1.64 -4.08
C LEU A 351 -7.12 -0.94 -4.69
N LEU A 352 -8.34 -1.42 -4.37
CA LEU A 352 -9.59 -0.81 -4.80
C LEU A 352 -9.87 0.51 -4.10
N THR A 353 -9.40 0.72 -2.86
CA THR A 353 -9.56 2.02 -2.18
C THR A 353 -8.84 3.15 -2.93
N TYR A 354 -7.64 2.93 -3.48
CA TYR A 354 -6.97 3.93 -4.34
C TYR A 354 -7.82 4.27 -5.56
N ARG A 355 -8.53 3.28 -6.10
CA ARG A 355 -9.40 3.50 -7.25
C ARG A 355 -10.54 4.43 -6.87
N VAL A 356 -11.16 4.19 -5.73
CA VAL A 356 -12.28 4.98 -5.22
C VAL A 356 -11.83 6.41 -4.91
N ILE A 357 -10.68 6.57 -4.26
CA ILE A 357 -10.17 7.89 -3.84
C ILE A 357 -9.57 8.65 -5.03
N PHE A 358 -8.73 8.04 -5.85
CA PHE A 358 -7.95 8.75 -6.87
C PHE A 358 -8.36 8.43 -8.30
N GLY A 359 -8.62 7.14 -8.59
CA GLY A 359 -8.72 6.65 -9.96
C GLY A 359 -10.07 6.85 -10.66
N GLN A 360 -11.17 6.95 -9.91
CA GLN A 360 -12.52 7.07 -10.48
C GLN A 360 -12.81 8.45 -11.06
N ASP A 361 -12.39 9.49 -10.35
CA ASP A 361 -12.50 10.86 -10.81
C ASP A 361 -11.21 11.32 -11.51
N GLY A 362 -11.29 11.60 -12.81
CA GLY A 362 -10.13 12.08 -13.58
C GLY A 362 -9.57 13.41 -13.06
N ALA A 363 -10.40 14.24 -12.40
CA ALA A 363 -9.92 15.47 -11.79
C ALA A 363 -9.10 15.22 -10.53
N SER A 364 -9.45 14.21 -9.75
CA SER A 364 -8.69 13.71 -8.60
C SER A 364 -7.29 13.22 -9.02
N ALA A 365 -7.19 12.37 -10.03
CA ALA A 365 -5.91 11.93 -10.59
C ALA A 365 -5.05 13.09 -11.15
N LYS A 366 -5.68 14.09 -11.79
CA LYS A 366 -4.98 15.30 -12.28
C LYS A 366 -4.49 16.17 -11.12
N LEU A 367 -5.33 16.36 -10.11
CA LEU A 367 -4.99 17.13 -8.92
C LEU A 367 -3.82 16.49 -8.18
N PHE A 368 -3.86 15.16 -8.00
CA PHE A 368 -2.80 14.40 -7.35
C PHE A 368 -1.45 14.64 -8.03
N ARG A 369 -1.40 14.50 -9.36
CA ARG A 369 -0.17 14.77 -10.14
C ARG A 369 0.32 16.19 -10.03
N THR A 370 -0.59 17.16 -9.89
CA THR A 370 -0.23 18.58 -9.77
C THR A 370 0.33 18.90 -8.38
N GLU A 371 -0.24 18.32 -7.33
CA GLU A 371 0.20 18.56 -5.95
C GLU A 371 1.45 17.75 -5.57
N HIS A 372 1.68 16.63 -6.25
CA HIS A 372 2.82 15.74 -6.01
C HIS A 372 3.78 15.73 -7.20
N GLU A 373 3.93 16.86 -7.87
CA GLU A 373 4.88 17.02 -8.98
C GLU A 373 6.32 16.73 -8.51
N ASP A 374 6.66 17.01 -7.25
CA ASP A 374 7.95 16.66 -6.66
C ASP A 374 8.18 15.14 -6.63
N LEU A 375 7.16 14.35 -6.25
CA LEU A 375 7.22 12.87 -6.31
C LEU A 375 7.43 12.39 -7.76
N LEU A 376 6.73 13.02 -8.70
CA LEU A 376 6.87 12.71 -10.12
C LEU A 376 8.25 13.09 -10.64
N SER A 377 8.82 14.21 -10.20
CA SER A 377 10.14 14.67 -10.62
C SER A 377 11.24 13.75 -10.10
N ALA A 378 11.12 13.23 -8.88
CA ALA A 378 12.04 12.23 -8.33
C ALA A 378 12.00 10.93 -9.15
N PHE A 379 10.84 10.54 -9.67
CA PHE A 379 10.69 9.34 -10.50
C PHE A 379 11.08 9.54 -11.97
N LEU A 380 10.77 10.71 -12.54
CA LEU A 380 10.99 11.06 -13.95
C LEU A 380 12.35 11.70 -14.21
N THR A 381 13.24 11.77 -13.23
CA THR A 381 14.63 12.18 -13.42
C THR A 381 15.47 10.95 -13.79
N PRO A 382 15.69 10.64 -15.08
CA PRO A 382 16.82 9.80 -15.43
C PRO A 382 18.07 10.57 -14.98
N HIS A 383 18.88 9.92 -14.15
CA HIS A 383 20.17 10.41 -13.62
C HIS A 383 21.16 10.94 -14.70
N ARG A 384 20.80 10.84 -15.99
CA ARG A 384 21.60 11.24 -17.14
C ARG A 384 21.22 12.57 -17.80
N ILE A 385 20.00 13.09 -17.70
CA ILE A 385 19.60 14.27 -18.53
C ILE A 385 20.02 15.61 -17.90
N TRP A 386 19.99 15.72 -16.57
CA TRP A 386 20.29 16.97 -15.87
C TRP A 386 21.77 17.39 -15.90
N HIS A 387 22.68 16.46 -16.21
CA HIS A 387 24.08 16.80 -16.46
C HIS A 387 24.28 17.62 -17.73
N TYR A 388 23.36 17.56 -18.71
CA TYR A 388 23.54 18.19 -20.02
C TYR A 388 22.78 19.51 -20.21
N LEU A 389 21.80 19.85 -19.36
CA LEU A 389 21.02 21.09 -19.50
C LEU A 389 20.73 21.80 -18.15
N PRO A 390 21.76 22.34 -17.47
CA PRO A 390 21.59 22.98 -16.15
C PRO A 390 20.71 24.25 -16.16
N TRP A 391 20.60 24.90 -17.31
CA TRP A 391 19.92 26.20 -17.47
C TRP A 391 18.39 26.10 -17.60
N LEU A 392 17.81 24.91 -17.71
CA LEU A 392 16.36 24.71 -17.76
C LEU A 392 15.69 24.65 -16.36
N ARG A 393 16.47 24.52 -15.28
CA ARG A 393 15.96 24.47 -13.90
C ARG A 393 15.10 25.68 -13.48
N PRO A 394 15.46 26.94 -13.81
CA PRO A 394 14.68 28.11 -13.37
C PRO A 394 13.35 28.29 -14.11
N LEU A 395 13.22 27.74 -15.32
CA LEU A 395 12.07 27.95 -16.20
C LEU A 395 10.89 26.99 -15.91
N VAL A 396 11.15 25.87 -15.24
CA VAL A 396 10.13 24.83 -14.96
C VAL A 396 9.62 24.90 -13.51
N LEU A 397 10.43 25.37 -12.55
CA LEU A 397 10.11 25.34 -11.11
C LEU A 397 9.64 26.70 -10.54
N GLY A 398 8.93 27.50 -11.34
CA GLY A 398 8.42 28.83 -10.96
C GLY A 398 7.27 28.86 -9.94
N ARG A 399 6.97 27.74 -9.26
CA ARG A 399 5.98 27.69 -8.18
C ARG A 399 6.71 27.43 -6.87
N LYS A 400 6.40 28.25 -5.85
CA LYS A 400 6.91 28.07 -4.48
C LYS A 400 6.65 26.61 -4.09
N PRO A 401 7.69 25.81 -3.78
CA PRO A 401 7.48 24.45 -3.34
C PRO A 401 6.65 24.49 -2.06
N ILE A 402 5.53 23.77 -2.06
CA ILE A 402 4.86 23.43 -0.82
C ILE A 402 5.88 22.57 -0.08
N ARG A 403 6.51 23.16 0.96
CA ARG A 403 7.39 22.42 1.88
C ARG A 403 6.56 21.32 2.51
N ARG A 404 6.57 20.12 1.93
CA ARG A 404 6.22 18.89 2.62
C ARG A 404 7.48 18.06 2.72
N GLN A 405 7.77 17.67 3.96
CA GLN A 405 8.83 16.75 4.31
C GLN A 405 8.55 15.38 3.67
N LEU A 406 8.81 15.24 2.37
CA LEU A 406 9.41 13.99 1.95
C LEU A 406 10.82 14.03 2.52
N SER A 407 11.04 13.29 3.60
CA SER A 407 12.38 12.98 4.05
C SER A 407 13.16 12.50 2.81
N HIS A 408 14.31 13.13 2.57
CA HIS A 408 14.96 13.28 1.27
C HIS A 408 15.49 11.96 0.64
N SER A 409 15.07 10.79 1.13
CA SER A 409 15.62 9.49 0.77
C SER A 409 14.60 8.35 0.71
N GLU A 410 13.29 8.59 0.80
CA GLU A 410 12.34 7.47 0.80
C GLU A 410 11.99 7.00 -0.63
N VAL A 411 12.21 5.72 -0.95
CA VAL A 411 11.89 5.12 -2.26
C VAL A 411 10.38 5.11 -2.43
N VAL A 412 9.91 5.92 -3.39
CA VAL A 412 8.51 5.98 -3.77
C VAL A 412 8.20 4.79 -4.68
N ASP A 413 7.21 3.99 -4.32
CA ASP A 413 6.73 2.89 -5.17
C ASP A 413 6.21 3.46 -6.51
N PRO A 414 6.77 3.05 -7.66
CA PRO A 414 6.31 3.55 -8.95
C PRO A 414 4.84 3.26 -9.23
N LEU A 415 4.31 2.16 -8.68
CA LEU A 415 2.91 1.79 -8.82
C LEU A 415 2.00 2.74 -8.05
N LEU A 416 2.49 3.42 -7.00
CA LEU A 416 1.76 4.45 -6.26
C LEU A 416 1.36 5.61 -7.18
N LEU A 417 2.31 6.07 -8.00
CA LEU A 417 2.07 7.14 -8.96
C LEU A 417 1.08 6.70 -10.06
N GLU A 418 1.10 5.43 -10.43
CA GLU A 418 0.13 4.86 -11.37
C GLU A 418 -1.27 4.84 -10.76
N VAL A 419 -1.46 4.26 -9.56
CA VAL A 419 -2.80 4.14 -8.93
C VAL A 419 -3.38 5.48 -8.48
N CYS A 420 -2.56 6.42 -8.02
CA CYS A 420 -3.02 7.73 -7.55
C CYS A 420 -3.09 8.78 -8.66
N GLY A 421 -2.19 8.70 -9.66
CA GLY A 421 -2.02 9.72 -10.69
C GLY A 421 -2.72 9.42 -12.01
N THR A 422 -3.28 8.22 -12.18
CA THR A 422 -3.95 7.83 -13.43
C THR A 422 -5.41 7.45 -13.21
N GLN A 423 -6.23 7.73 -14.21
CA GLN A 423 -7.63 7.32 -14.20
C GLN A 423 -7.72 5.79 -14.33
N TYR A 424 -8.71 5.17 -13.68
CA TYR A 424 -8.84 3.72 -13.59
C TYR A 424 -8.89 3.01 -14.95
N THR A 425 -9.40 3.69 -16.00
CA THR A 425 -9.46 3.14 -17.37
C THR A 425 -8.09 2.97 -18.02
N LYS A 426 -7.09 3.69 -17.52
CA LYS A 426 -5.73 3.73 -18.07
C LYS A 426 -4.72 2.96 -17.21
N ALA A 427 -4.99 2.80 -15.91
CA ALA A 427 -4.11 2.06 -15.01
C ALA A 427 -4.18 0.55 -15.32
N ALA A 428 -3.06 -0.07 -15.67
CA ALA A 428 -3.03 -1.48 -16.08
C ALA A 428 -3.38 -2.41 -14.90
N ILE A 429 -3.01 -1.99 -13.69
CA ILE A 429 -3.24 -2.72 -12.43
C ILE A 429 -4.70 -3.14 -12.22
N TYR A 430 -5.69 -2.30 -12.54
CA TYR A 430 -7.09 -2.65 -12.30
C TYR A 430 -7.62 -3.72 -13.25
N ARG A 431 -7.03 -3.80 -14.46
CA ARG A 431 -7.30 -4.89 -15.39
C ARG A 431 -6.67 -6.18 -14.87
N ASP A 432 -5.45 -6.12 -14.37
CA ASP A 432 -4.72 -7.26 -13.83
C ASP A 432 -5.42 -7.84 -12.57
N LEU A 433 -5.95 -6.96 -11.70
CA LEU A 433 -6.76 -7.30 -10.52
C LEU A 433 -8.18 -7.81 -10.86
N ARG A 434 -8.57 -7.79 -12.14
CA ARG A 434 -9.95 -8.02 -12.60
C ARG A 434 -10.95 -7.21 -11.77
N ALA A 435 -10.64 -5.94 -11.53
CA ALA A 435 -11.44 -5.09 -10.66
C ALA A 435 -12.87 -4.93 -11.23
N PRO A 436 -13.92 -4.96 -10.39
CA PRO A 436 -15.30 -4.80 -10.86
C PRO A 436 -15.50 -3.40 -11.45
N SER A 437 -16.44 -3.20 -12.38
CA SER A 437 -16.70 -1.86 -12.95
C SER A 437 -16.92 -0.80 -11.86
N PRO A 438 -16.42 0.43 -12.05
CA PRO A 438 -16.63 1.48 -11.06
C PRO A 438 -18.11 1.84 -10.95
N ARG A 439 -18.49 2.32 -9.78
CA ARG A 439 -19.84 2.76 -9.43
C ARG A 439 -19.74 4.06 -8.64
N ASP A 440 -20.80 4.86 -8.66
CA ASP A 440 -20.86 6.09 -7.87
C ASP A 440 -21.13 5.81 -6.38
N GLN A 441 -21.66 4.62 -6.08
CA GLN A 441 -22.01 4.17 -4.74
C GLN A 441 -21.58 2.71 -4.52
N TYR A 442 -21.06 2.43 -3.33
CA TYR A 442 -20.61 1.12 -2.89
C TYR A 442 -21.27 0.73 -1.57
N LEU A 443 -21.58 -0.54 -1.39
CA LEU A 443 -22.00 -1.06 -0.09
C LEU A 443 -20.75 -1.34 0.77
N ALA A 444 -20.58 -0.63 1.87
CA ALA A 444 -19.39 -0.72 2.72
C ALA A 444 -19.13 -2.16 3.19
N ALA A 445 -20.09 -2.77 3.89
CA ALA A 445 -19.95 -4.12 4.45
C ALA A 445 -19.70 -5.21 3.39
N LYS A 446 -20.28 -5.07 2.20
CA LYS A 446 -20.24 -6.10 1.15
C LYS A 446 -19.04 -5.98 0.23
N GLU A 447 -18.67 -4.74 -0.11
CA GLU A 447 -17.65 -4.47 -1.13
C GLU A 447 -16.33 -4.02 -0.55
N PHE A 448 -16.37 -3.50 0.67
CA PHE A 448 -15.22 -3.09 1.45
C PHE A 448 -15.27 -3.69 2.87
N PRO A 449 -15.32 -5.04 3.03
CA PRO A 449 -15.38 -5.68 4.33
C PRO A 449 -14.23 -5.35 5.28
N PHE A 450 -13.10 -4.82 4.80
CA PHE A 450 -11.97 -4.45 5.67
C PHE A 450 -11.90 -2.95 5.94
N PHE A 451 -12.05 -2.13 4.90
CA PHE A 451 -11.86 -0.69 4.92
C PHE A 451 -13.16 0.12 4.88
N GLY A 452 -14.32 -0.55 4.83
CA GLY A 452 -15.64 0.07 4.72
C GLY A 452 -15.90 1.09 5.82
N ASP A 453 -15.62 0.73 7.08
CA ASP A 453 -15.83 1.62 8.22
C ASP A 453 -14.93 2.84 8.19
N ARG A 454 -13.67 2.67 7.77
CA ARG A 454 -12.72 3.79 7.61
C ARG A 454 -13.17 4.75 6.50
N LEU A 455 -13.65 4.22 5.37
CA LEU A 455 -14.22 5.02 4.29
C LEU A 455 -15.50 5.74 4.72
N LEU A 456 -16.36 5.09 5.51
CA LEU A 456 -17.57 5.69 6.07
C LEU A 456 -17.24 6.77 7.09
N LYS A 457 -16.24 6.59 7.97
CA LYS A 457 -15.76 7.61 8.91
C LYS A 457 -15.37 8.89 8.17
N ILE A 458 -14.55 8.75 7.12
CA ILE A 458 -14.16 9.87 6.25
C ILE A 458 -15.40 10.50 5.61
N GLN A 459 -16.33 9.70 5.09
CA GLN A 459 -17.56 10.23 4.48
C GLN A 459 -18.43 11.00 5.48
N ILE A 460 -18.62 10.49 6.69
CA ILE A 460 -19.42 11.12 7.75
C ILE A 460 -18.82 12.49 8.09
N PHE A 461 -17.50 12.55 8.26
CA PHE A 461 -16.78 13.82 8.43
C PHE A 461 -17.04 14.77 7.24
N MET A 462 -16.91 14.28 6.01
CA MET A 462 -17.17 15.06 4.80
C MET A 462 -18.62 15.52 4.66
N GLN A 463 -19.60 14.83 5.25
CA GLN A 463 -20.99 15.25 5.27
C GLN A 463 -21.23 16.42 6.23
N GLY A 464 -20.47 16.49 7.33
CA GLY A 464 -20.48 17.61 8.26
C GLY A 464 -19.79 18.88 7.72
N GLU A 465 -18.85 18.73 6.79
CA GLU A 465 -18.13 19.87 6.21
C GLU A 465 -18.97 20.62 5.16
N HIS A 466 -19.26 21.89 5.47
CA HIS A 466 -19.89 22.84 4.56
C HIS A 466 -18.83 23.64 3.79
N PRO A 467 -19.05 23.93 2.48
CA PRO A 467 -18.14 24.77 1.73
C PRO A 467 -18.15 26.19 2.31
N SER A 468 -17.09 26.58 3.01
CA SER A 468 -16.95 27.91 3.61
C SER A 468 -16.67 29.01 2.57
N ASP A 469 -16.02 28.63 1.47
CA ASP A 469 -15.62 29.55 0.41
C ASP A 469 -16.48 29.42 -0.85
N TRP A 470 -16.69 30.55 -1.55
CA TRP A 470 -17.33 30.56 -2.88
C TRP A 470 -16.59 29.66 -3.89
N LYS A 471 -15.26 29.56 -3.78
CA LYS A 471 -14.45 28.65 -4.60
C LYS A 471 -14.72 27.18 -4.28
N ALA A 472 -14.96 26.87 -3.00
CA ALA A 472 -15.34 25.54 -2.56
C ALA A 472 -16.76 25.21 -3.08
N LEU A 473 -17.70 26.17 -2.99
CA LEU A 473 -19.06 26.02 -3.51
C LEU A 473 -19.07 25.73 -5.02
N ILE A 474 -18.25 26.43 -5.81
CA ILE A 474 -18.11 26.18 -7.26
C ILE A 474 -17.48 24.81 -7.55
N ASN A 475 -16.65 24.29 -6.64
CA ASN A 475 -16.01 22.99 -6.81
C ASN A 475 -16.81 21.82 -6.22
N ASP A 476 -17.86 22.10 -5.44
CA ASP A 476 -18.67 21.08 -4.80
C ASP A 476 -19.52 20.36 -5.84
N ARG A 477 -19.19 19.08 -6.08
CA ARG A 477 -19.90 18.18 -6.99
C ARG A 477 -20.67 17.08 -6.26
N ARG A 478 -20.79 17.17 -4.93
CA ARG A 478 -21.47 16.15 -4.12
C ARG A 478 -22.96 16.07 -4.46
N ASP A 479 -23.58 17.22 -4.70
CA ASP A 479 -24.96 17.35 -5.17
C ASP A 479 -24.98 17.95 -6.58
N ILE A 480 -25.05 17.07 -7.59
CA ILE A 480 -25.02 17.49 -8.99
C ILE A 480 -26.21 18.38 -9.35
N LEU A 481 -27.35 18.21 -8.67
CA LEU A 481 -28.54 18.99 -8.93
C LEU A 481 -28.36 20.42 -8.40
N ARG A 482 -27.88 20.58 -7.16
CA ARG A 482 -27.50 21.90 -6.62
C ARG A 482 -26.43 22.60 -7.43
N TYR A 483 -25.45 21.86 -7.91
CA TYR A 483 -24.41 22.40 -8.78
C TYR A 483 -25.01 23.01 -10.06
N TRP A 484 -25.87 22.27 -10.76
CA TRP A 484 -26.49 22.77 -12.00
C TRP A 484 -27.51 23.87 -11.75
N THR A 485 -28.29 23.82 -10.67
CA THR A 485 -29.22 24.90 -10.33
C THR A 485 -28.47 26.19 -9.99
N PHE A 486 -27.36 26.11 -9.25
CA PHE A 486 -26.49 27.25 -8.99
C PHE A 486 -25.98 27.88 -10.30
N TRP A 487 -25.43 27.07 -11.21
CA TRP A 487 -24.95 27.57 -12.50
C TRP A 487 -26.07 28.13 -13.38
N ALA A 488 -27.25 27.51 -13.40
CA ALA A 488 -28.40 28.01 -14.14
C ALA A 488 -28.82 29.40 -13.63
N VAL A 489 -28.93 29.59 -12.31
CA VAL A 489 -29.27 30.88 -11.69
C VAL A 489 -28.21 31.93 -11.99
N MET A 490 -26.92 31.58 -11.89
CA MET A 490 -25.81 32.50 -12.19
C MET A 490 -25.83 32.96 -13.66
N VAL A 491 -26.06 32.05 -14.60
CA VAL A 491 -26.11 32.37 -16.04
C VAL A 491 -27.33 33.22 -16.36
N ILE A 492 -28.52 32.84 -15.87
CA ILE A 492 -29.75 33.60 -16.09
C ILE A 492 -29.62 35.00 -15.48
N GLY A 493 -29.11 35.10 -14.25
CA GLY A 493 -28.88 36.38 -13.58
C GLY A 493 -27.91 37.28 -14.33
N ALA A 494 -26.80 36.73 -14.83
CA ALA A 494 -25.83 37.49 -15.62
C ALA A 494 -26.42 38.02 -16.93
N ILE A 495 -27.24 37.21 -17.62
CA ILE A 495 -27.93 37.63 -18.84
C ILE A 495 -28.92 38.77 -18.55
N SER A 496 -29.70 38.68 -17.47
CA SER A 496 -30.66 39.72 -17.08
C SER A 496 -30.00 41.07 -16.73
N ILE A 497 -28.85 41.03 -16.06
CA ILE A 497 -28.06 42.23 -15.74
C ILE A 497 -27.51 42.85 -17.03
N LEU A 498 -26.98 42.03 -17.94
CA LEU A 498 -26.47 42.49 -19.23
C LEU A 498 -27.58 43.15 -20.07
N GLN A 499 -28.77 42.54 -20.11
CA GLN A 499 -29.93 43.11 -20.81
C GLN A 499 -30.37 44.45 -20.20
N SER A 500 -30.42 44.54 -18.87
CA SER A 500 -30.74 45.79 -18.17
C SER A 500 -29.71 46.89 -18.47
N ALA A 501 -28.42 46.55 -18.52
CA ALA A 501 -27.36 47.49 -18.86
C ALA A 501 -27.49 48.01 -20.30
N ILE A 502 -27.76 47.12 -21.26
CA ILE A 502 -27.98 47.49 -22.66
C ILE A 502 -29.20 48.41 -22.79
N ALA A 503 -30.32 48.06 -22.15
CA ALA A 503 -31.53 48.88 -22.17
C ALA A 503 -31.27 50.29 -21.58
N ASN A 504 -30.53 50.38 -20.48
CA ASN A 504 -30.16 51.66 -19.88
C ASN A 504 -29.28 52.51 -20.81
N ILE A 505 -28.29 51.90 -21.48
CA ILE A 505 -27.41 52.61 -22.43
C ILE A 505 -28.23 53.14 -23.61
N LEU A 506 -29.12 52.31 -24.17
CA LEU A 506 -30.00 52.72 -25.26
C LEU A 506 -30.94 53.86 -24.82
N GLY A 507 -31.47 53.80 -23.60
CA GLY A 507 -32.28 54.86 -23.03
C GLY A 507 -31.52 56.18 -22.87
N ILE A 508 -30.27 56.15 -22.42
CA ILE A 508 -29.41 57.34 -22.32
C ILE A 508 -29.14 57.93 -23.70
N LEU A 509 -28.84 57.09 -24.70
CA LEU A 509 -28.60 57.54 -26.07
C LEU A 509 -29.83 58.22 -26.68
N GLN A 510 -31.04 57.74 -26.38
CA GLN A 510 -32.30 58.34 -26.83
C GLN A 510 -32.62 59.69 -26.18
N VAL A 511 -32.04 60.02 -25.02
CA VAL A 511 -32.23 61.32 -24.37
C VAL A 511 -31.23 62.36 -24.91
N ILE A 512 -30.08 61.91 -25.39
CA ILE A 512 -29.02 62.78 -25.91
C ILE A 512 -29.28 63.19 -27.36
N TYR A 513 -29.83 62.30 -28.17
CA TYR A 513 -30.26 62.55 -29.56
C TYR A 513 -31.70 63.06 -29.61
#